data_AF-A0A501QFW1-F1
#
_entry.id   AF-A0A501QFW1-F1
#
_cell.length_a   1.000
_cell.length_b   1.000
_cell.length_c   1.000
_cell.angle_alpha   90.00
_cell.angle_beta   90.00
_cell.angle_gamma   90.00
#
_symmetry.space_group_name_H-M   'P 1'
#
loop_
_entity.id
_entity.type
_entity.pdbx_description
1 polymer ?
#
loop_
_entity_poly.entity_id
_entity_poly.type
_entity_poly.pdbx_seq_one_letter_code
_entity_poly.pdbx_strand_id
1 'polypeptide(L)'
;MTKNYGVVYKRVHRSEEGHYQLSSDNDFYAPYDINAENIIEVWAYAASISTHEFEPDDLSPQTIREMFGRLRNEIIELKRNKKARH
;
A
#
# COMPACT_ATOMS: atom_id res chain seq x y z
N MET A 1 -7.84 16.78 -8.23
CA MET A 1 -8.66 16.18 -9.32
C MET A 1 -8.00 16.49 -10.66
N THR A 2 -7.92 15.51 -11.55
CA THR A 2 -7.37 15.68 -12.91
C THR A 2 -8.44 15.51 -13.97
N LYS A 3 -8.24 16.11 -15.14
CA LYS A 3 -9.21 16.08 -16.25
C LYS A 3 -9.59 14.66 -16.70
N ASN A 4 -8.64 13.71 -16.67
CA ASN A 4 -8.82 12.39 -17.27
C ASN A 4 -8.88 11.21 -16.27
N TYR A 5 -8.44 11.40 -15.02
CA TYR A 5 -8.26 10.28 -14.08
C TYR A 5 -9.02 10.46 -12.75
N GLY A 6 -9.89 11.46 -12.65
CA GLY A 6 -10.67 11.71 -11.43
C GLY A 6 -9.82 12.21 -10.27
N VAL A 7 -10.09 11.72 -9.07
CA VAL A 7 -9.44 12.14 -7.81
C VAL A 7 -8.41 11.10 -7.38
N VAL A 8 -7.19 11.56 -7.10
CA VAL A 8 -6.09 10.74 -6.58
C VAL A 8 -5.48 11.41 -5.36
N TYR A 9 -4.97 10.61 -4.42
CA TYR A 9 -4.22 11.05 -3.26
C TYR A 9 -2.76 10.62 -3.42
N LYS A 10 -1.85 11.58 -3.58
CA LYS A 10 -0.42 11.38 -3.86
C LYS A 10 0.37 12.53 -3.24
N ARG A 11 1.64 12.30 -2.92
CA ARG A 11 2.55 13.41 -2.59
C ARG A 11 2.88 14.16 -3.87
N VAL A 12 2.88 15.49 -3.77
CA VAL A 12 3.16 16.39 -4.89
C VAL A 12 4.54 16.99 -4.70
N HIS A 13 5.42 16.79 -5.67
CA HIS A 13 6.73 17.43 -5.73
C HIS A 13 6.78 18.38 -6.93
N ARG A 14 7.43 19.53 -6.74
CA ARG A 14 7.69 20.45 -7.86
C ARG A 14 8.81 19.83 -8.70
N SER A 15 8.53 19.60 -9.98
CA SER A 15 9.49 19.10 -10.95
C SER A 15 10.04 20.31 -11.72
N GLU A 16 9.75 20.40 -13.02
CA GLU A 16 10.09 21.53 -13.89
C GLU A 16 8.99 22.61 -13.90
N GLU A 17 9.24 23.76 -14.53
CA GLU A 17 8.23 24.83 -14.65
C GLU A 17 6.96 24.31 -15.33
N GLY A 18 5.81 24.49 -14.67
CA GLY A 18 4.52 24.02 -15.17
C GLY A 18 4.26 22.52 -15.00
N HIS A 19 5.16 21.77 -14.35
CA HIS A 19 5.02 20.34 -14.11
C HIS A 19 5.12 19.98 -12.63
N TYR A 20 4.36 18.95 -12.24
CA TYR A 20 4.39 18.36 -10.92
C TYR A 20 4.66 16.87 -11.03
N GLN A 21 5.47 16.34 -10.11
CA GLN A 21 5.65 14.91 -9.95
C GLN A 21 4.73 14.40 -8.85
N LEU A 22 3.94 13.37 -9.17
CA LEU A 22 3.04 12.70 -8.24
C LEU A 22 3.66 11.38 -7.82
N SER A 23 3.92 11.21 -6.52
CA SER A 23 4.50 10.01 -5.94
C SER A 23 3.53 9.32 -4.96
N SER A 24 3.56 7.99 -4.98
CA SER A 24 2.77 7.15 -4.07
C SER A 24 3.53 6.88 -2.80
N ASP A 25 2.83 6.76 -1.67
CA ASP A 25 3.40 6.22 -0.42
C ASP A 25 3.63 4.70 -0.48
N ASN A 26 3.16 4.06 -1.56
CA ASN A 26 3.39 2.65 -1.86
C ASN A 26 4.38 2.55 -3.02
N ASP A 27 5.57 2.04 -2.72
CA ASP A 27 6.72 1.90 -3.65
C ASP A 27 6.43 1.01 -4.86
N PHE A 28 5.37 0.21 -4.83
CA PHE A 28 4.92 -0.55 -5.99
C PHE A 28 4.55 0.36 -7.18
N TYR A 29 4.08 1.58 -6.91
CA TYR A 29 3.68 2.53 -7.94
C TYR A 29 4.78 3.57 -8.19
N ALA A 30 5.36 3.50 -9.39
CA ALA A 30 6.35 4.49 -9.82
C ALA A 30 5.77 5.92 -9.82
N PRO A 31 6.57 6.94 -9.43
CA PRO A 31 6.20 8.33 -9.61
C PRO A 31 5.98 8.68 -11.09
N TYR A 32 5.14 9.67 -11.34
CA TYR A 32 4.88 10.16 -12.70
C TYR A 32 4.66 11.68 -12.72
N ASP A 33 5.00 12.30 -13.85
CA ASP A 33 4.81 13.73 -14.04
C ASP A 33 3.43 14.07 -14.62
N ILE A 34 2.91 15.23 -14.22
CA ILE A 34 1.68 15.81 -14.74
C ILE A 34 1.88 17.29 -15.02
N ASN A 35 1.41 17.75 -16.18
CA ASN A 35 1.36 19.18 -16.50
C ASN A 35 0.26 19.87 -15.66
N ALA A 36 0.56 21.06 -15.14
CA ALA A 36 -0.35 21.87 -14.33
C ALA A 36 -1.72 22.11 -15.01
N GLU A 37 -1.76 22.24 -16.34
CA GLU A 37 -3.00 22.45 -17.10
C GLU A 37 -3.97 21.26 -17.03
N ASN A 38 -3.48 20.08 -16.66
CA ASN A 38 -4.31 18.87 -16.50
C ASN A 38 -4.88 18.72 -15.09
N ILE A 39 -4.48 19.59 -14.16
CA ILE A 39 -4.98 19.64 -12.78
C ILE A 39 -6.14 20.63 -12.72
N ILE A 40 -7.29 20.16 -12.26
CA ILE A 40 -8.47 21.02 -12.05
C ILE A 40 -8.38 21.68 -10.67
N GLU A 41 -8.00 20.89 -9.66
CA GLU A 41 -7.97 21.32 -8.27
C GLU A 41 -7.01 20.49 -7.43
N VAL A 42 -6.39 21.13 -6.43
CA VAL A 42 -5.52 20.50 -5.42
C VAL A 42 -6.08 20.81 -4.03
N TRP A 43 -6.14 19.77 -3.19
CA TRP A 43 -6.59 19.88 -1.81
C TRP A 43 -5.45 19.51 -0.87
N ALA A 44 -5.28 20.28 0.20
CA ALA A 44 -4.36 19.93 1.27
C ALA A 44 -5.00 18.90 2.19
N TYR A 45 -4.26 17.85 2.53
CA TYR A 45 -4.67 16.91 3.56
C TYR A 45 -4.74 17.60 4.92
N ALA A 46 -5.84 17.39 5.66
CA ALA A 46 -6.04 17.95 6.99
C ALA A 46 -5.95 16.89 8.09
N ALA A 47 -6.67 15.77 7.92
CA ALA A 47 -6.67 14.64 8.85
C ALA A 47 -7.26 13.39 8.19
N SER A 48 -6.96 12.22 8.78
CA SER A 48 -7.56 10.93 8.47
C SER A 48 -8.36 10.47 9.67
N ILE A 49 -9.57 9.98 9.44
CA ILE A 49 -10.38 9.32 10.47
C ILE A 49 -10.33 7.83 10.17
N SER A 50 -9.68 7.07 11.04
CA SER A 50 -9.62 5.61 10.95
C SER A 50 -10.42 5.01 12.10
N THR A 51 -11.39 4.15 11.80
CA THR A 51 -12.19 3.47 12.84
C THR A 51 -11.42 2.35 13.54
N HIS A 52 -10.32 1.92 12.95
CA HIS A 52 -9.35 0.98 13.49
C HIS A 52 -7.97 1.52 13.18
N GLU A 53 -7.11 1.68 14.19
CA GLU A 53 -5.69 1.94 13.95
C GLU A 53 -5.05 0.66 13.41
N PHE A 54 -4.25 0.80 12.35
CA PHE A 54 -3.40 -0.29 11.89
C PHE A 54 -2.27 -0.42 12.91
N GLU A 55 -2.37 -1.35 13.84
CA GLU A 55 -1.24 -1.71 14.69
C GLU A 55 -0.17 -2.36 13.80
N PRO A 56 1.07 -1.85 13.77
CA PRO A 56 2.15 -2.54 13.11
C PRO A 56 2.24 -3.97 13.66
N ASP A 57 2.43 -4.97 12.80
CA ASP A 57 2.68 -6.33 13.26
C ASP A 57 3.84 -6.31 14.26
N ASP A 58 3.65 -6.93 15.44
CA ASP A 58 4.75 -7.13 16.38
C ASP A 58 5.77 -8.09 15.77
N LEU A 59 6.87 -7.56 15.25
CA LEU A 59 7.96 -8.36 14.69
C LEU A 59 8.95 -8.84 15.76
N SER A 60 8.52 -8.97 17.02
CA SER A 60 9.34 -9.59 18.06
C SER A 60 9.75 -11.03 17.69
N PRO A 61 10.91 -11.53 18.17
CA PRO A 61 11.33 -12.90 17.90
C PRO A 61 10.31 -13.97 18.33
N GLN A 62 9.48 -13.66 19.32
CA GLN A 62 8.41 -14.54 19.79
C GLN A 62 7.29 -14.65 18.74
N THR A 63 6.78 -13.51 18.26
CA THR A 63 5.72 -13.46 17.26
C THR A 63 6.17 -14.07 15.93
N ILE A 64 7.41 -13.81 15.51
CA ILE A 64 8.01 -14.43 14.32
C ILE A 64 8.06 -15.96 14.46
N ARG A 65 8.50 -16.48 15.61
CA ARG A 65 8.51 -17.93 15.89
C ARG A 65 7.12 -18.54 15.80
N GLU A 66 6.11 -17.85 16.32
CA GLU A 66 4.71 -18.30 16.27
C GLU A 66 4.17 -18.31 14.84
N MET A 67 4.45 -17.26 14.04
CA MET A 67 4.11 -17.21 12.62
C MET A 67 4.71 -18.41 11.86
N PHE A 68 6.01 -18.69 12.03
CA PHE A 68 6.65 -19.86 11.40
C PHE A 68 6.08 -21.18 11.91
N GLY A 69 5.70 -21.26 13.19
CA GLY A 69 5.03 -22.42 13.78
C GLY A 69 3.68 -22.71 13.11
N ARG A 70 2.86 -21.67 12.90
CA ARG A 70 1.58 -21.77 12.19
C ARG A 70 1.79 -22.24 10.74
N LEU A 71 2.70 -21.61 10.01
CA LEU A 71 3.05 -22.00 8.63
C LEU A 71 3.51 -23.47 8.56
N ARG A 72 4.35 -23.93 9.50
CA ARG A 72 4.78 -25.32 9.56
C ARG A 72 3.59 -26.28 9.72
N ASN A 73 2.66 -25.95 10.60
CA ASN A 73 1.48 -26.76 10.86
C ASN A 73 0.56 -26.81 9.65
N GLU A 74 0.29 -25.67 9.01
CA GLU A 74 -0.49 -25.60 7.77
C GLU A 74 0.11 -26.49 6.66
N ILE A 75 1.45 -26.46 6.49
CA ILE A 75 2.14 -27.34 5.52
C ILE A 75 1.96 -28.82 5.87
N ILE A 76 2.01 -29.18 7.16
CA ILE A 76 1.81 -30.57 7.61
C ILE A 76 0.37 -31.02 7.32
N GLU A 77 -0.62 -30.18 7.60
CA GLU A 77 -2.03 -30.47 7.32
C GLU A 77 -2.29 -30.61 5.83
N LEU A 78 -1.76 -29.70 5.01
CA LEU A 78 -1.85 -29.80 3.55
C LEU A 78 -1.26 -31.12 3.02
N LYS A 79 -0.10 -31.55 3.56
CA LYS A 79 0.51 -32.84 3.21
C LYS A 79 -0.34 -34.03 3.66
N ARG A 80 -0.95 -33.98 4.85
CA ARG A 80 -1.86 -35.02 5.35
C ARG A 80 -3.11 -35.13 4.48
N ASN A 81 -3.75 -34.00 4.17
CA ASN A 81 -4.94 -33.94 3.32
C ASN A 81 -4.67 -34.43 1.89
N LYS A 82 -3.47 -34.17 1.36
CA LYS A 82 -3.04 -34.71 0.06
C LYS A 82 -2.84 -36.23 0.09
N LYS A 83 -2.35 -36.80 1.20
CA LYS A 83 -2.22 -38.26 1.39
C LYS A 83 -3.55 -38.96 1.59
N ALA A 84 -4.53 -38.33 2.24
CA ALA A 84 -5.87 -38.90 2.47
C ALA A 84 -6.76 -38.95 1.21
N ARG A 85 -6.35 -38.31 0.12
CA ARG A 85 -7.04 -38.27 -1.19
C ARG A 85 -6.46 -39.27 -2.21
N HIS A 86 -5.57 -40.16 -1.79
CA HIS A 86 -5.09 -41.34 -2.52
C HIS A 86 -5.51 -42.58 -1.74
#